data_AF-A0A511JBS0-F1
#
_entry.id   AF-A0A511JBS0-F1
#
_cell.length_a   1.000
_cell.length_b   1.000
_cell.length_c   1.000
_cell.angle_alpha   90.00
_cell.angle_beta   90.00
_cell.angle_gamma   90.00
#
_symmetry.space_group_name_H-M   'P 1'
#
loop_
_entity.id
_entity.type
_entity.pdbx_description
1 polymer ?
#
loop_
_entity_poly.entity_id
_entity_poly.type
_entity_poly.pdbx_seq_one_letter_code
_entity_poly.pdbx_strand_id
1 'polypeptide(L)' 'MRFARGVKLDVNNPAVANRGMTVQDYIGQFRDAKVLREFPGEYLDQTVEQALKAGDSTVRKLLTDGRWSR' A
#
# COMPACT_ATOMS: atom_id res chain seq x y z
N MET A 1 -14.64 -9.18 -5.52
CA MET A 1 -14.31 -8.34 -4.33
C MET A 1 -14.66 -6.87 -4.60
N ARG A 2 -15.35 -6.17 -3.68
CA ARG A 2 -15.73 -4.75 -3.86
C ARG A 2 -14.53 -3.80 -3.67
N PHE A 3 -13.63 -4.12 -2.75
CA PHE A 3 -12.46 -3.30 -2.44
C PHE A 3 -11.46 -3.19 -3.60
N ALA A 4 -10.94 -4.33 -4.10
CA ALA A 4 -9.94 -4.36 -5.18
C ALA A 4 -10.38 -3.55 -6.41
N ARG A 5 -11.66 -3.65 -6.80
CA ARG A 5 -12.26 -2.84 -7.86
C ARG A 5 -12.30 -1.36 -7.53
N GLY A 6 -12.66 -0.99 -6.30
CA GLY A 6 -12.67 0.41 -5.83
C GLY A 6 -11.30 1.07 -5.84
N VAL A 7 -10.23 0.30 -5.60
CA VAL A 7 -8.85 0.79 -5.67
C VAL A 7 -8.15 0.43 -6.98
N LYS A 8 -8.85 -0.08 -8.00
CA LYS A 8 -8.27 -0.44 -9.31
C LYS A 8 -7.03 -1.36 -9.22
N LEU A 9 -7.06 -2.35 -8.32
CA LEU A 9 -5.99 -3.35 -8.17
C LEU A 9 -6.49 -4.75 -8.51
N ASP A 10 -5.55 -5.62 -8.88
CA ASP A 10 -5.81 -7.04 -9.03
C ASP A 10 -6.22 -7.65 -7.66
N VAL A 11 -7.12 -8.63 -7.69
CA VAL A 11 -7.61 -9.32 -6.49
C VAL A 11 -6.49 -10.06 -5.75
N ASN A 12 -5.48 -10.50 -6.48
CA ASN A 12 -4.31 -11.22 -5.95
C ASN A 12 -3.19 -10.27 -5.50
N ASN A 13 -3.37 -8.95 -5.63
CA ASN A 13 -2.36 -8.00 -5.17
C ASN A 13 -2.18 -8.10 -3.64
N PRO A 14 -0.96 -8.21 -3.11
CA PRO A 14 -0.72 -8.30 -1.67
C PRO A 14 -1.36 -7.16 -0.86
N ALA A 15 -1.48 -5.96 -1.44
CA ALA A 15 -2.14 -4.83 -0.79
C ALA A 15 -3.65 -5.05 -0.58
N VAL A 16 -4.30 -5.86 -1.43
CA VAL A 16 -5.72 -6.22 -1.30
C VAL A 16 -5.93 -7.24 -0.20
N ALA A 17 -5.06 -8.24 -0.11
CA ALA A 17 -5.09 -9.27 0.93
C ALA A 17 -4.77 -8.68 2.32
N ASN A 18 -3.81 -7.76 2.39
CA ASN A 18 -3.32 -7.16 3.63
C ASN A 18 -3.91 -5.77 3.90
N ARG A 19 -5.08 -5.46 3.35
CA ARG A 19 -5.66 -4.11 3.40
C ARG A 19 -5.92 -3.55 4.81
N GLY A 20 -6.07 -4.44 5.80
CA GLY A 20 -6.28 -4.08 7.21
C GLY A 20 -4.99 -3.90 8.02
N MET A 21 -3.83 -4.21 7.43
CA MET A 21 -2.52 -3.98 8.06
C MET A 21 -2.17 -2.49 8.01
N THR A 22 -1.38 -2.02 8.97
CA THR A 22 -0.81 -0.67 8.88
C THR A 22 0.09 -0.57 7.66
N VAL A 23 0.24 0.64 7.12
CA VAL A 23 1.12 0.84 5.98
C VAL A 23 2.58 0.57 6.36
N GLN A 24 3.00 0.98 7.55
CA GLN A 24 4.34 0.69 8.04
C GLN A 24 4.64 -0.81 8.06
N ASP A 25 3.75 -1.63 8.64
CA ASP A 25 3.93 -3.08 8.69
C ASP A 25 3.89 -3.70 7.30
N TYR A 26 2.98 -3.22 6.44
CA TYR A 26 2.87 -3.69 5.06
C TYR A 26 4.15 -3.42 4.26
N ILE A 27 4.71 -2.22 4.37
CA ILE A 27 5.96 -1.88 3.69
C ILE A 27 7.09 -2.74 4.23
N GLY A 28 7.18 -2.93 5.55
CA GLY A 28 8.22 -3.76 6.17
C GLY A 28 8.20 -5.23 5.72
N GLN A 29 7.02 -5.77 5.40
CA GLN A 29 6.85 -7.17 5.00
C GLN A 29 6.90 -7.39 3.49
N PHE A 30 6.25 -6.53 2.70
CA PHE A 30 5.97 -6.78 1.28
C PHE A 30 6.70 -5.83 0.33
N ARG A 31 7.42 -4.83 0.85
CA ARG A 31 8.07 -3.81 0.05
C ARG A 31 9.54 -3.63 0.42
N ASP A 32 10.28 -2.99 -0.48
CA ASP A 32 11.66 -2.60 -0.24
C ASP A 32 11.73 -1.56 0.89
N ALA A 33 12.74 -1.67 1.77
CA ALA A 33 12.94 -0.76 2.89
C ALA A 33 13.14 0.71 2.47
N LYS A 34 13.58 0.95 1.23
CA LYS A 34 13.67 2.29 0.63
C LYS A 34 12.30 2.97 0.55
N VAL A 35 11.22 2.21 0.39
CA VAL A 35 9.86 2.76 0.34
C VAL A 35 9.54 3.51 1.64
N LEU A 36 9.91 3.00 2.82
CA LEU A 36 9.68 3.70 4.10
C LEU A 36 10.30 5.10 4.14
N ARG A 37 11.41 5.34 3.43
CA ARG A 37 12.08 6.65 3.40
C ARG A 37 11.40 7.63 2.46
N GLU A 38 10.76 7.14 1.41
CA GLU A 38 10.05 7.95 0.41
C GLU A 38 8.55 8.08 0.73
N PHE A 39 8.03 7.25 1.64
CA PHE A 39 6.62 7.22 1.97
C PHE A 39 6.21 8.43 2.82
N PRO A 40 5.10 9.11 2.50
CA PRO A 40 4.63 10.21 3.33
C PRO A 40 4.22 9.70 4.72
N GLY A 41 4.85 10.25 5.76
CA GLY A 41 4.72 9.76 7.14
C GLY A 41 3.29 9.80 7.68
N GLU A 42 2.45 10.71 7.21
CA GLU A 42 1.05 10.88 7.62
C GLU A 42 0.15 9.66 7.37
N TYR A 43 0.59 8.73 6.50
CA TYR A 43 -0.15 7.50 6.18
C TYR A 43 0.46 6.25 6.82
N LEU A 44 1.62 6.33 7.48
CA LEU A 44 2.32 5.15 8.00
C LEU A 44 1.51 4.38 9.06
N ASP A 45 0.85 5.12 9.94
CA ASP A 45 -0.02 4.57 11.00
C ASP A 45 -1.44 4.23 10.50
N GLN A 46 -1.77 4.61 9.27
CA GLN A 46 -3.06 4.27 8.66
C GLN A 46 -3.03 2.84 8.10
N THR A 47 -4.21 2.27 7.88
CA THR A 47 -4.32 1.00 7.16
C THR A 47 -4.00 1.16 5.68
N VAL A 48 -3.52 0.09 5.05
CA VAL A 48 -3.29 0.05 3.58
C VAL A 48 -4.56 0.45 2.81
N GLU A 49 -5.75 0.05 3.29
CA GLU A 49 -7.02 0.47 2.72
C GLU A 49 -7.22 2.00 2.76
N GLN A 50 -6.98 2.62 3.92
CA GLN A 50 -7.12 4.06 4.10
C GLN A 50 -6.12 4.81 3.22
N ALA A 51 -4.85 4.41 3.23
CA ALA A 51 -3.82 5.02 2.42
C ALA A 51 -4.08 4.88 0.91
N LEU A 52 -4.60 3.75 0.44
CA LEU A 52 -4.97 3.58 -0.97
C LEU A 52 -6.18 4.41 -1.41
N LYS A 53 -7.08 4.75 -0.48
CA LYS A 53 -8.28 5.56 -0.74
C LYS A 53 -8.00 7.06 -0.64
N ALA A 54 -7.23 7.48 0.36
CA ALA A 54 -6.95 8.88 0.66
C ALA A 54 -5.68 9.40 -0.02
N GLY A 55 -4.70 8.52 -0.24
CA GLY A 55 -3.40 8.87 -0.78
C GLY A 55 -3.41 9.22 -2.26
N ASP A 56 -2.42 10.01 -2.65
CA ASP A 56 -2.19 10.46 -4.01
C ASP A 56 -1.60 9.35 -4.92
N SER A 57 -1.23 9.72 -6.13
CA SER A 57 -0.59 8.81 -7.09
C SER A 57 0.75 8.25 -6.57
N THR A 58 1.48 9.02 -5.75
CA THR A 58 2.76 8.62 -5.16
C THR A 58 2.57 7.53 -4.12
N VAL A 59 1.67 7.75 -3.16
CA VAL A 59 1.30 6.78 -2.11
C VAL A 59 0.88 5.46 -2.75
N ARG A 60 -0.03 5.54 -3.73
CA ARG A 60 -0.53 4.35 -4.43
C ARG A 60 0.60 3.63 -5.16
N LYS A 61 1.46 4.36 -5.88
CA LYS A 61 2.60 3.76 -6.57
C LYS A 61 3.55 3.06 -5.59
N LEU A 62 3.89 3.68 -4.48
CA LEU A 62 4.77 3.09 -3.46
C LEU A 62 4.18 1.80 -2.86
N LEU A 63 2.86 1.75 -2.66
CA LEU A 63 2.17 0.58 -2.10
C LEU A 63 1.89 -0.54 -3.10
N THR A 64 1.84 -0.27 -4.41
CA THR A 64 1.30 -1.23 -5.38
C THR A 64 2.26 -1.58 -6.51
N ASP A 65 3.21 -0.72 -6.83
CA ASP A 65 4.14 -0.90 -7.94
C ASP A 65 5.07 -2.10 -7.67
N GLY A 66 5.14 -3.02 -8.63
CA GLY A 66 5.95 -4.23 -8.53
C GLY A 66 7.45 -3.94 -8.46
N ARG A 67 7.91 -2.76 -8.91
CA ARG A 67 9.33 -2.37 -8.78
C ARG A 67 9.82 -2.31 -7.32
N TRP A 68 8.89 -2.22 -6.37
CA TRP A 68 9.16 -2.14 -4.96
C TRP A 68 8.83 -3.42 -4.19
N SER A 69 8.40 -4.50 -4.86
CA SER A 69 8.09 -5.76 -4.18
C SER A 69 9.37 -6.44 -3.70
N ARG A 70 9.31 -7.00 -2.49
CA ARG A 70 10.35 -7.86 -1.92
C ARG A 70 10.08 -9.34 -2.19
#